data_AF-A0A538GQA4-F1
#
_entry.id   AF-A0A538GQA4-F1
#
_cell.length_a   1.000
_cell.length_b   1.000
_cell.length_c   1.000
_cell.angle_alpha   90.00
_cell.angle_beta   90.00
_cell.angle_gamma   90.00
#
_symmetry.space_group_name_H-M   'P 1'
#
loop_
_entity.id
_entity.type
_entity.pdbx_description
1 polymer ?
#
loop_
_entity_poly.entity_id
_entity_poly.type
_entity_poly.pdbx_seq_one_letter_code
_entity_poly.pdbx_strand_id
1 'polypeptide(L)'
;MDIRAGNDRIADRAERLQFVSRVPMLCECSARDCRTIVLIDLDDYHEIRRDPDNFLTAPGHDVEGAELQTERPDYAIRRASGGRGKTNGSRRSA
;
A
#
# COMPACT_ATOMS: atom_id res chain seq x y z
N MET A 1 14.41 -10.13 -3.05
CA MET A 1 14.46 -8.87 -2.29
C MET A 1 13.12 -8.71 -1.63
N ASP A 2 13.09 -8.47 -0.33
CA ASP A 2 11.84 -8.12 0.35
C ASP A 2 11.48 -6.68 0.00
N ILE A 3 10.39 -6.51 -0.76
CA ILE A 3 9.93 -5.21 -1.27
C ILE A 3 9.49 -4.31 -0.12
N ARG A 4 8.77 -4.86 0.86
CA ARG A 4 8.28 -4.10 2.01
C ARG A 4 9.43 -3.58 2.85
N ALA A 5 10.41 -4.44 3.13
CA ALA A 5 11.63 -4.00 3.82
C ALA A 5 12.42 -2.95 3.00
N GLY A 6 12.30 -2.97 1.67
CA GLY A 6 12.83 -1.92 0.79
C GLY A 6 12.12 -0.58 0.98
N ASN A 7 10.80 -0.59 0.96
CA ASN A 7 9.98 0.60 1.17
C ASN A 7 10.16 1.18 2.58
N ASP A 8 10.20 0.34 3.62
CA ASP A 8 10.47 0.76 5.00
C ASP A 8 11.81 1.53 5.09
N ARG A 9 12.87 1.05 4.41
CA ARG A 9 14.17 1.75 4.34
C ARG A 9 14.12 3.07 3.58
N ILE A 10 13.29 3.16 2.53
CA ILE A 10 13.10 4.39 1.76
C ILE A 10 12.37 5.42 2.64
N ALA A 11 11.30 5.02 3.32
CA ALA A 11 10.54 5.85 4.24
C ALA A 11 11.43 6.41 5.36
N ASP A 12 12.20 5.55 6.02
CA ASP A 12 13.17 5.95 7.05
C ASP A 12 14.16 7.01 6.53
N ARG A 13 14.61 6.87 5.29
CA ARG A 13 15.56 7.80 4.69
C ARG A 13 14.89 9.12 4.30
N ALA A 14 13.67 9.08 3.77
CA ALA A 14 12.88 10.25 3.44
C ALA A 14 12.57 11.08 4.69
N GLU A 15 12.18 10.44 5.79
CA GLU A 15 11.95 11.09 7.08
C GLU A 15 13.21 11.79 7.61
N ARG A 16 14.34 11.07 7.65
CA ARG A 16 15.63 11.63 8.11
C ARG A 16 16.13 12.80 7.27
N LEU A 17 15.77 12.83 6.00
CA LEU A 17 16.13 13.91 5.08
C LEU A 17 15.10 15.05 5.05
N GLN A 18 14.02 14.94 5.84
CA GLN A 18 12.89 15.87 5.81
C GLN A 18 12.38 16.08 4.37
N PHE A 19 12.22 14.97 3.64
CA PHE A 19 11.82 15.00 2.25
C PHE A 19 10.35 15.46 2.14
N VAL A 20 10.10 16.63 1.58
CA VAL A 20 8.78 17.29 1.54
C VAL A 20 7.96 17.01 0.27
N SER A 21 8.41 16.08 -0.58
CA SER A 21 7.74 15.72 -1.84
C SER A 21 7.31 14.25 -1.84
N ARG A 22 6.64 13.83 -2.92
CA ARG A 22 6.22 12.43 -3.09
C ARG A 22 7.45 11.52 -3.11
N VAL A 23 7.42 10.49 -2.27
CA VAL A 23 8.50 9.54 -2.09
C VAL A 23 8.33 8.39 -3.09
N PRO A 24 9.41 8.00 -3.81
CA PRO A 24 9.37 6.86 -4.72
C PRO A 24 9.37 5.55 -3.93
N MET A 25 8.30 4.77 -4.03
CA MET A 25 8.18 3.44 -3.41
C MET A 25 8.16 2.35 -4.47
N LEU A 26 8.65 1.17 -4.10
CA LEU A 26 8.58 -0.04 -4.92
C LEU A 26 7.16 -0.62 -4.89
N CYS A 27 6.66 -1.03 -6.05
CA CYS A 27 5.37 -1.73 -6.16
C CYS A 27 5.41 -3.12 -5.50
N GLU A 28 4.43 -3.41 -4.64
CA GLU A 28 4.31 -4.66 -3.86
C GLU A 28 3.42 -5.71 -4.53
N CYS A 29 3.21 -5.64 -5.85
CA CYS A 29 2.38 -6.59 -6.58
C CYS A 29 3.01 -8.00 -6.63
N SER A 30 2.21 -9.02 -6.96
CA SER A 30 2.68 -10.41 -7.02
C SER A 30 3.61 -10.72 -8.21
N ALA A 31 3.82 -9.77 -9.12
CA ALA A 31 4.70 -9.96 -10.27
C ALA A 31 6.19 -9.97 -9.85
N ARG A 32 6.86 -11.10 -10.06
CA ARG A 32 8.23 -11.37 -9.59
C ARG A 32 9.30 -10.43 -10.14
N ASP A 33 9.06 -9.86 -11.32
CA ASP A 33 9.96 -9.00 -12.06
C ASP A 33 9.50 -7.52 -12.09
N CYS A 34 8.46 -7.19 -11.31
CA CYS A 34 7.97 -5.84 -11.19
C CYS A 34 9.07 -4.91 -10.68
N ARG A 35 9.29 -3.82 -11.43
CA ARG A 35 10.24 -2.74 -11.10
C ARG A 35 9.55 -1.38 -11.08
N THR A 36 8.22 -1.36 -11.11
CA THR A 36 7.46 -0.12 -11.13
C THR A 36 7.65 0.64 -9.84
N ILE A 37 7.93 1.93 -9.97
CA ILE A 37 7.98 2.89 -8.88
C ILE A 37 6.64 3.62 -8.84
N VAL A 38 6.07 3.73 -7.64
CA VAL A 38 4.89 4.56 -7.37
C VAL A 38 5.30 5.78 -6.56
N LEU A 39 4.57 6.88 -6.74
CA LEU A 39 4.80 8.13 -6.01
C LEU A 39 3.69 8.32 -5.00
N ILE A 40 4.06 8.45 -3.73
CA ILE A 40 3.12 8.60 -2.61
C ILE A 40 3.67 9.58 -1.58
N ASP A 41 2.79 10.26 -0.86
CA ASP A 41 3.21 11.07 0.28
C ASP A 41 3.71 10.16 1.41
N LEU A 42 4.70 10.64 2.17
CA LEU A 42 5.30 9.83 3.23
C LEU A 42 4.28 9.46 4.32
N ASP A 43 3.39 10.39 4.66
CA ASP A 43 2.33 10.17 5.66
C ASP A 43 1.32 9.11 5.18
N ASP A 44 0.90 9.16 3.91
CA ASP A 44 0.03 8.15 3.31
C ASP A 44 0.67 6.76 3.36
N TYR A 45 1.98 6.66 3.06
CA TYR A 45 2.71 5.40 3.17
C TYR A 45 2.69 4.86 4.60
N HIS A 46 2.95 5.70 5.60
CA HIS A 46 2.89 5.31 7.01
C HIS A 46 1.49 4.84 7.42
N GLU A 47 0.43 5.51 6.98
CA GLU A 47 -0.95 5.10 7.25
C GLU A 47 -1.27 3.73 6.65
N ILE A 48 -0.88 3.48 5.39
CA ILE A 48 -1.03 2.17 4.74
C ILE A 48 -0.28 1.10 5.55
N ARG A 49 0.96 1.41 5.96
CA ARG A 49 1.89 0.47 6.58
C ARG A 49 1.49 0.05 8.01
N ARG A 50 0.63 0.82 8.69
CA ARG A 50 0.05 0.46 10.00
C ARG A 50 -0.69 -0.86 9.98
N ASP A 51 -1.24 -1.24 8.83
CA ASP A 51 -1.87 -2.54 8.66
C ASP A 51 -0.96 -3.45 7.80
N PRO A 52 -0.47 -4.58 8.36
CA PRO A 52 0.38 -5.50 7.61
C PRO A 52 -0.35 -6.18 6.44
N ASP A 53 -1.69 -6.22 6.44
CA ASP A 53 -2.48 -6.81 5.35
C ASP A 53 -2.63 -5.88 4.13
N ASN A 54 -2.20 -4.62 4.24
CA ASN A 54 -2.24 -3.66 3.14
C ASN A 54 -0.97 -3.74 2.28
N PHE A 55 -1.15 -3.65 0.97
CA PHE A 55 -0.11 -3.63 -0.05
C PHE A 55 -0.21 -2.35 -0.87
N LEU A 56 0.93 -1.75 -1.17
CA LEU A 56 1.05 -0.60 -2.06
C LEU A 56 1.41 -1.08 -3.48
N THR A 57 0.52 -0.90 -4.45
CA THR A 57 0.76 -1.32 -5.85
C THR A 57 0.68 -0.14 -6.81
N ALA A 58 1.22 -0.32 -8.02
CA ALA A 58 0.88 0.55 -9.12
C ALA A 58 -0.61 0.37 -9.50
N PRO A 59 -1.27 1.39 -10.08
CA PRO A 59 -2.63 1.25 -10.60
C PRO A 59 -2.73 0.08 -11.58
N GLY A 60 -3.81 -0.71 -11.48
CA GLY A 60 -4.01 -1.92 -12.30
C GLY A 60 -3.11 -3.13 -11.97
N HIS A 61 -2.06 -3.01 -11.14
CA HIS A 61 -1.24 -4.16 -10.71
C HIS A 61 -1.92 -4.90 -9.55
N ASP A 62 -1.83 -6.23 -9.50
CA ASP A 62 -2.57 -7.07 -8.54
C ASP A 62 -1.68 -7.84 -7.55
N VAL A 63 -2.27 -8.21 -6.41
CA VAL A 63 -1.69 -9.09 -5.39
C VAL A 63 -2.61 -10.30 -5.23
N GLU A 64 -2.05 -11.50 -5.38
CA GLU A 64 -2.79 -12.76 -5.23
C GLU A 64 -3.43 -12.84 -3.84
N GLY A 65 -4.75 -13.04 -3.79
CA GLY A 65 -5.50 -13.10 -2.54
C GLY A 65 -5.70 -11.75 -1.85
N ALA A 66 -5.62 -10.63 -2.59
CA ALA A 66 -5.92 -9.30 -2.07
C ALA A 66 -6.96 -8.57 -2.96
N GLU A 67 -7.73 -7.69 -2.34
CA GLU A 67 -8.76 -6.89 -2.99
C GLU A 67 -8.35 -5.42 -3.06
N LEU A 68 -8.69 -4.76 -4.17
CA LEU A 68 -8.50 -3.32 -4.33
C LEU A 68 -9.37 -2.54 -3.34
N GLN A 69 -8.74 -1.74 -2.49
CA GLN A 69 -9.43 -0.88 -1.52
C GLN A 69 -9.53 0.56 -2.01
N THR A 70 -8.49 1.04 -2.68
CA THR A 70 -8.40 2.41 -3.19
C THR A 70 -7.52 2.44 -4.41
N GLU A 71 -7.92 3.18 -5.43
CA GLU A 71 -7.10 3.48 -6.59
C GLU A 71 -6.94 5.00 -6.72
N ARG A 72 -5.70 5.46 -6.86
CA ARG A 72 -5.30 6.83 -7.14
C ARG A 72 -4.58 6.86 -8.49
N PRO A 73 -4.36 8.04 -9.10
CA PRO A 73 -3.63 8.13 -10.37
C PRO A 73 -2.21 7.54 -10.33
N ASP A 74 -1.52 7.62 -9.18
CA ASP A 74 -0.11 7.23 -9.07
C ASP A 74 0.11 5.91 -8.30
N TYR A 75 -0.89 5.43 -7.53
CA TYR A 75 -0.78 4.22 -6.71
C TYR A 75 -2.15 3.62 -6.39
N ALA A 76 -2.16 2.37 -5.93
CA ALA A 76 -3.33 1.68 -5.41
C ALA A 76 -2.99 0.99 -4.08
N ILE A 77 -4.03 0.84 -3.25
CA ILE A 77 -3.96 0.11 -1.99
C ILE A 77 -4.77 -1.17 -2.16
N ARG A 78 -4.13 -2.31 -1.91
CA ARG A 78 -4.78 -3.62 -1.88
C ARG A 78 -4.73 -4.20 -0.49
N ARG A 79 -5.71 -5.00 -0.12
CA ARG A 79 -5.77 -5.65 1.19
C ARG A 79 -5.97 -7.14 1.05
N ALA A 80 -5.17 -7.94 1.75
CA ALA A 80 -5.37 -9.39 1.80
C ALA A 80 -6.80 -9.75 2.21
N SER A 81 -7.46 -10.59 1.42
CA SER A 81 -8.78 -11.13 1.73
C SER A 81 -8.64 -12.27 2.75
N GLY A 82 -8.36 -11.96 4.02
CA GLY A 82 -8.40 -12.97 5.09
C GLY A 82 -7.62 -12.68 6.38
N GLY A 83 -8.24 -11.96 7.34
CA GLY A 83 -7.67 -11.76 8.67
C GLY A 83 -8.50 -10.94 9.69
N ARG A 84 -9.81 -11.18 9.86
CA ARG A 84 -10.73 -10.55 10.88
C ARG A 84 -11.03 -9.05 10.73
N GLY A 85 -12.28 -8.77 10.34
CA GLY A 85 -12.91 -7.45 10.45
C GLY A 85 -14.38 -7.48 10.09
N LYS A 86 -15.19 -8.35 10.71
CA LYS A 86 -16.66 -8.19 10.66
C LYS A 86 -17.03 -6.94 11.47
N THR A 87 -17.27 -5.80 10.84
CA THR A 87 -18.18 -4.79 11.38
C THR A 87 -19.56 -5.03 10.79
N ASN A 88 -20.38 -5.73 11.58
CA ASN A 88 -21.80 -5.92 11.35
C ASN A 88 -22.53 -4.58 11.52
N GLY A 89 -22.61 -3.78 10.46
CA GLY A 89 -23.45 -2.58 10.38
C GLY A 89 -24.80 -2.93 9.74
N SER A 90 -25.64 -3.67 10.45
CA SER A 90 -27.03 -3.92 10.07
C SER A 90 -27.79 -2.58 9.95
N ARG A 91 -27.92 -2.04 8.73
CA ARG A 91 -29.03 -1.15 8.39
C ARG A 91 -30.29 -1.99 8.29
N ARG A 92 -31.03 -2.09 9.40
CA ARG A 92 -32.48 -2.36 9.32
C ARG A 92 -33.17 -1.02 9.19
N SER A 93 -33.59 -0.72 7.98
CA SER A 93 -34.73 0.16 7.73
C SER A 93 -35.97 -0.50 8.34
N ALA A 94 -36.65 0.23 9.23
CA ALA A 94 -38.08 0.12 9.50
C ALA A 94 -38.53 1.49 10.03
#